data_AF-M4S186-F1
#
_entry.id   AF-M4S186-F1
#
_cell.length_a   1.000
_cell.length_b   1.000
_cell.length_c   1.000
_cell.angle_alpha   90.00
_cell.angle_beta   90.00
_cell.angle_gamma   90.00
#
_symmetry.space_group_name_H-M   'P 1'
#
loop_
_entity.id
_entity.type
_entity.pdbx_description
1 polymer ?
#
loop_
_entity_poly.entity_id
_entity_poly.type
_entity_poly.pdbx_seq_one_letter_code
_entity_poly.pdbx_strand_id
1 'polypeptide(L)'
;MAATAESCFDDMPLVARDVARGVSRLLFRQDSYALCEVPLANGRRADLFAIDAKGGITIVEIKVSRADLRGDCKWQEYLDYCDRFFWAVPQGFDLSPFDEPGFLPETAGLIVADRYDAAVMRDAAHRPMPAPRRKAETLRFARRGALRMLGALDPGLAGMD
;
A
#
# COMPACT_ATOMS: atom_id res chain seq x y z
N MET A 1 -0.99 -23.53 38.48
CA MET A 1 -1.28 -23.00 37.14
C MET A 1 -1.11 -21.50 37.21
N ALA A 2 -0.04 -20.95 36.65
CA ALA A 2 0.18 -19.51 36.63
C ALA A 2 -0.78 -18.89 35.62
N ALA A 3 -1.58 -17.93 36.05
CA ALA A 3 -2.38 -17.10 35.15
C ALA A 3 -1.41 -16.36 34.22
N THR A 4 -1.49 -16.66 32.94
CA THR A 4 -0.83 -15.86 31.90
C THR A 4 -1.40 -14.45 32.02
N ALA A 5 -0.55 -13.48 32.36
CA ALA A 5 -0.93 -12.08 32.29
C ALA A 5 -1.41 -11.82 30.86
N GLU A 6 -2.71 -11.56 30.69
CA GLU A 6 -3.21 -10.94 29.47
C GLU A 6 -2.36 -9.69 29.25
N SER A 7 -1.70 -9.65 28.09
CA SER A 7 -0.85 -8.52 27.76
C SER A 7 -1.75 -7.30 27.70
N CYS A 8 -1.50 -6.30 28.56
CA CYS A 8 -2.27 -5.06 28.63
C CYS A 8 -2.33 -4.25 27.32
N PHE A 9 -1.70 -4.75 26.25
CA PHE A 9 -1.61 -4.14 24.93
C PHE A 9 -2.17 -5.03 23.79
N ASP A 10 -2.77 -6.19 24.09
CA ASP A 10 -3.31 -7.08 23.06
C ASP A 10 -4.47 -6.43 22.27
N ASP A 11 -5.17 -5.45 22.87
CA ASP A 11 -6.26 -4.68 22.25
C ASP A 11 -5.83 -3.33 21.64
N MET A 12 -4.53 -3.07 21.47
CA MET A 12 -4.10 -1.81 20.83
C MET A 12 -4.56 -1.76 19.36
N PRO A 13 -5.13 -0.62 18.89
CA PRO A 13 -5.56 -0.48 17.50
C PRO A 13 -4.39 -0.68 16.53
N LEU A 14 -4.63 -1.44 15.47
CA LEU A 14 -3.66 -1.61 14.39
C LEU A 14 -3.32 -0.26 13.75
N VAL A 15 -2.04 0.01 13.57
CA VAL A 15 -1.56 1.24 12.93
C VAL A 15 -1.20 1.00 11.47
N ALA A 16 -0.98 2.07 10.70
CA ALA A 16 -0.71 1.98 9.26
C ALA A 16 0.51 1.08 8.96
N ARG A 17 1.51 1.08 9.83
CA ARG A 17 2.68 0.20 9.74
C ARG A 17 2.33 -1.29 9.80
N ASP A 18 1.35 -1.67 10.61
CA ASP A 18 0.91 -3.06 10.73
C ASP A 18 0.23 -3.51 9.44
N VAL A 19 -0.71 -2.71 8.94
CA VAL A 19 -1.38 -2.92 7.64
C VAL A 19 -0.36 -3.01 6.50
N ALA A 20 0.59 -2.08 6.44
CA ALA A 20 1.64 -2.08 5.43
C ALA A 20 2.45 -3.38 5.44
N ARG A 21 2.73 -3.92 6.63
CA ARG A 21 3.47 -5.18 6.79
C ARG A 21 2.67 -6.38 6.29
N GLY A 22 1.39 -6.48 6.65
CA GLY A 22 0.49 -7.54 6.18
C GLY A 22 0.34 -7.51 4.66
N VAL A 23 0.05 -6.35 4.10
CA VAL A 23 -0.07 -6.15 2.64
C VAL A 23 1.23 -6.50 1.92
N SER A 24 2.38 -6.07 2.44
CA SER A 24 3.69 -6.39 1.82
C SER A 24 3.95 -7.90 1.77
N ARG A 25 3.48 -8.67 2.77
CA ARG A 25 3.59 -10.13 2.79
C ARG A 25 2.65 -10.81 1.80
N LEU A 26 1.43 -10.30 1.67
CA LEU A 26 0.49 -10.75 0.63
C LEU A 26 1.09 -10.54 -0.76
N LEU A 27 1.62 -9.34 -1.04
CA LEU A 27 2.25 -9.02 -2.33
C LEU A 27 3.45 -9.92 -2.62
N PHE A 28 4.32 -10.16 -1.62
CA PHE A 28 5.46 -11.05 -1.75
C PHE A 28 5.04 -12.48 -2.16
N ARG A 29 3.97 -13.02 -1.54
CA ARG A 29 3.42 -14.35 -1.91
C ARG A 29 2.86 -14.41 -3.34
N GLN A 30 2.57 -13.25 -3.93
CA GLN A 30 2.06 -13.09 -5.29
C GLN A 30 3.16 -12.72 -6.30
N ASP A 31 4.43 -12.82 -5.92
CA ASP A 31 5.59 -12.40 -6.74
C ASP A 31 5.51 -10.91 -7.17
N SER A 32 5.06 -10.07 -6.23
CA SER A 32 5.00 -8.62 -6.34
C SER A 32 5.73 -7.96 -5.17
N TYR A 33 6.53 -6.94 -5.45
CA TYR A 33 7.45 -6.36 -4.46
C TYR A 33 7.19 -4.86 -4.29
N ALA A 34 7.03 -4.41 -3.05
CA ALA A 34 6.60 -3.06 -2.73
C ALA A 34 7.70 -2.19 -2.11
N LEU A 35 7.63 -0.90 -2.40
CA LEU A 35 8.28 0.17 -1.64
C LEU A 35 7.20 0.98 -0.91
N CYS A 36 7.42 1.28 0.36
CA CYS A 36 6.52 2.16 1.13
C CYS A 36 6.78 3.64 0.84
N GLU A 37 5.81 4.53 1.07
CA GLU A 37 5.98 6.00 1.04
C GLU A 37 6.65 6.50 -0.26
N VAL A 38 6.03 6.20 -1.40
CA VAL A 38 6.59 6.45 -2.73
C VAL A 38 6.05 7.76 -3.34
N PRO A 39 6.89 8.79 -3.54
CA PRO A 39 6.45 10.04 -4.17
C PRO A 39 6.18 9.84 -5.67
N LEU A 40 5.08 10.41 -6.15
CA LEU A 40 4.61 10.35 -7.54
C LEU A 40 4.85 11.69 -8.26
N ALA A 41 4.79 11.70 -9.60
CA ALA A 41 5.07 12.91 -10.40
C ALA A 41 4.10 14.07 -10.15
N ASN A 42 2.87 13.77 -9.71
CA ASN A 42 1.84 14.76 -9.39
C ASN A 42 1.98 15.36 -7.98
N GLY A 43 3.05 15.07 -7.25
CA GLY A 43 3.26 15.54 -5.88
C GLY A 43 2.47 14.75 -4.83
N ARG A 44 1.77 13.67 -5.21
CA ARG A 44 1.21 12.70 -4.27
C ARG A 44 2.29 11.76 -3.75
N ARG A 45 1.94 10.99 -2.72
CA ARG A 45 2.78 9.93 -2.17
C ARG A 45 1.89 8.71 -1.97
N ALA A 46 2.26 7.59 -2.59
CA ALA A 46 1.60 6.31 -2.41
C ALA A 46 2.11 5.63 -1.15
N ASP A 47 1.22 5.06 -0.33
CA ASP A 47 1.62 4.36 0.89
C ASP A 47 2.41 3.10 0.56
N LEU A 48 1.94 2.32 -0.42
CA LEU A 48 2.69 1.23 -1.04
C LEU A 48 2.62 1.34 -2.56
N PHE A 49 3.77 1.17 -3.19
CA PHE A 49 3.91 1.06 -4.63
C PHE A 49 4.61 -0.26 -4.95
N ALA A 50 3.93 -1.16 -5.64
CA ALA A 50 4.40 -2.50 -5.94
C ALA A 50 4.57 -2.75 -7.43
N ILE A 51 5.54 -3.60 -7.78
CA ILE A 51 5.79 -4.06 -9.14
C ILE A 51 5.81 -5.59 -9.19
N ASP A 52 5.13 -6.17 -10.19
CA ASP A 52 5.13 -7.61 -10.45
C ASP A 52 6.15 -8.01 -11.53
N ALA A 53 6.33 -9.32 -11.75
CA ALA A 53 7.26 -9.86 -12.75
C ALA A 53 6.98 -9.43 -14.21
N LYS A 54 5.76 -9.00 -14.53
CA LYS A 54 5.37 -8.48 -15.85
C LYS A 54 5.54 -6.96 -15.96
N GLY A 55 5.99 -6.30 -14.89
CA GLY A 55 6.08 -4.85 -14.79
C GLY A 55 4.73 -4.17 -14.58
N GLY A 56 3.71 -4.92 -14.15
CA GLY A 56 2.44 -4.40 -13.66
C GLY A 56 2.67 -3.63 -12.36
N ILE A 57 2.08 -2.45 -12.24
CA ILE A 57 2.23 -1.58 -11.09
C ILE A 57 0.93 -1.55 -10.29
N THR A 58 1.05 -1.80 -9.00
CA THR A 58 -0.06 -1.72 -8.05
C THR A 58 0.21 -0.63 -7.02
N ILE A 59 -0.74 0.27 -6.82
CA ILE A 59 -0.74 1.21 -5.70
C ILE A 59 -1.71 0.69 -4.64
N VAL A 60 -1.28 0.74 -3.38
CA VAL A 60 -2.14 0.45 -2.23
C VAL A 60 -2.11 1.65 -1.29
N GLU A 61 -3.27 2.22 -0.99
CA GLU A 61 -3.45 3.30 0.00
C GLU A 61 -4.04 2.72 1.29
N ILE A 62 -3.40 3.00 2.42
CA ILE A 62 -3.74 2.47 3.73
C ILE A 62 -4.65 3.46 4.45
N LYS A 63 -5.80 3.00 4.92
CA LYS A 63 -6.73 3.80 5.74
C LYS A 63 -6.98 3.13 7.07
N VAL A 64 -6.53 3.76 8.15
CA VAL A 64 -6.69 3.21 9.52
C VAL A 64 -7.84 3.83 10.31
N SER A 65 -8.48 4.87 9.75
CA SER A 65 -9.71 5.43 10.31
C SER A 65 -10.68 5.89 9.22
N ARG A 66 -11.96 6.03 9.58
CA ARG A 66 -12.97 6.59 8.68
C ARG A 66 -12.68 8.05 8.32
N ALA A 67 -12.10 8.82 9.23
CA ALA A 67 -11.70 10.20 8.97
C ALA A 67 -10.58 10.28 7.91
N ASP A 68 -9.59 9.40 8.01
CA ASP A 68 -8.52 9.25 7.03
C ASP A 68 -9.07 8.86 5.65
N LEU A 69 -9.95 7.86 5.59
CA LEU A 69 -10.63 7.46 4.35
C LEU A 69 -11.39 8.62 3.70
N ARG A 70 -12.18 9.37 4.49
CA ARG A 70 -13.01 10.47 3.97
C ARG A 70 -12.20 11.72 3.65
N GLY A 71 -11.01 11.89 4.22
CA GLY A 71 -10.10 12.99 3.91
C GLY A 71 -9.41 12.85 2.56
N ASP A 72 -9.36 11.64 1.99
CA ASP A 72 -8.68 11.37 0.73
C ASP A 72 -9.56 11.67 -0.50
N CYS A 73 -9.87 12.95 -0.68
CA CYS A 73 -10.74 13.40 -1.77
C CYS A 73 -10.08 13.39 -3.16
N LYS A 74 -8.79 13.03 -3.25
CA LYS A 74 -7.99 13.10 -4.49
C LYS A 74 -7.37 11.76 -4.87
N TRP A 75 -7.81 10.68 -4.25
CA TRP A 75 -7.34 9.32 -4.49
C TRP A 75 -7.45 8.87 -5.97
N GLN A 76 -8.40 9.43 -6.73
CA GLN A 76 -8.51 9.11 -8.16
C GLN A 76 -7.29 9.57 -8.98
N GLU A 77 -6.53 10.56 -8.49
CA GLU A 77 -5.29 11.02 -9.14
C GLU A 77 -4.20 9.94 -9.16
N TYR A 78 -4.31 8.90 -8.32
CA TYR A 78 -3.37 7.78 -8.28
C TYR A 78 -3.63 6.77 -9.40
N LEU A 79 -4.84 6.73 -9.95
CA LEU A 79 -5.22 5.79 -11.03
C LEU A 79 -4.43 6.01 -12.32
N ASP A 80 -3.82 7.18 -12.50
CA ASP A 80 -2.93 7.48 -13.62
C ASP A 80 -1.51 6.93 -13.44
N TYR A 81 -1.19 6.32 -12.29
CA TYR A 81 0.14 5.87 -11.91
C TYR A 81 0.21 4.37 -11.58
N CYS A 82 -0.86 3.62 -11.79
CA CYS A 82 -0.92 2.19 -11.53
C CYS A 82 -1.84 1.45 -12.50
N ASP A 83 -1.61 0.15 -12.66
CA ASP A 83 -2.53 -0.77 -13.33
C ASP A 83 -3.65 -1.25 -12.42
N ARG A 84 -3.38 -1.31 -11.11
CA ARG A 84 -4.32 -1.73 -10.08
C ARG A 84 -4.19 -0.80 -8.89
N PHE A 85 -5.34 -0.45 -8.34
CA PHE A 85 -5.43 0.37 -7.12
C PHE A 85 -6.19 -0.40 -6.06
N PHE A 86 -5.63 -0.48 -4.87
CA PHE A 86 -6.29 -1.07 -3.71
C PHE A 86 -6.37 -0.07 -2.56
N TRP A 87 -7.51 -0.08 -1.88
CA TRP A 87 -7.54 0.34 -0.48
C TRP A 87 -7.04 -0.80 0.40
N ALA A 88 -6.32 -0.47 1.46
CA ALA A 88 -5.98 -1.41 2.53
C ALA A 88 -6.42 -0.87 3.89
N VAL A 89 -7.11 -1.69 4.67
CA VAL A 89 -7.63 -1.31 6.00
C VAL A 89 -7.30 -2.36 7.05
N PRO A 90 -7.21 -1.98 8.34
CA PRO A 90 -7.03 -2.96 9.40
C PRO A 90 -8.24 -3.88 9.55
N GLN A 91 -8.03 -5.07 10.12
CA GLN A 91 -9.13 -5.91 10.58
C GLN A 91 -10.05 -5.13 11.56
N GLY A 92 -11.36 -5.29 11.40
CA GLY A 92 -12.37 -4.58 12.21
C GLY A 92 -12.77 -3.20 11.68
N PHE A 93 -12.17 -2.73 10.58
CA PHE A 93 -12.62 -1.52 9.89
C PHE A 93 -14.00 -1.73 9.23
N ASP A 94 -14.90 -0.74 9.35
CA ASP A 94 -16.20 -0.75 8.68
C ASP A 94 -16.02 -0.64 7.16
N LEU A 95 -16.33 -1.73 6.44
CA LEU A 95 -16.11 -1.82 5.00
C LEU A 95 -17.23 -1.19 4.17
N SER A 96 -18.38 -0.89 4.77
CA SER A 96 -19.55 -0.36 4.05
C SER A 96 -19.28 0.92 3.23
N PRO A 97 -18.38 1.85 3.63
CA PRO A 97 -18.06 3.01 2.80
C PRO A 97 -17.48 2.65 1.43
N PHE A 98 -16.73 1.55 1.32
CA PHE A 98 -16.07 1.17 0.07
C PHE A 98 -17.03 0.69 -1.02
N ASP A 99 -18.30 0.50 -0.70
CA ASP A 99 -19.36 0.15 -1.66
C ASP A 99 -20.09 1.40 -2.19
N GLU A 100 -19.80 2.59 -1.63
CA GLU A 100 -20.37 3.83 -2.12
C GLU A 100 -19.80 4.22 -3.49
N PRO A 101 -20.62 4.83 -4.38
CA PRO A 101 -20.19 5.20 -5.72
C PRO A 101 -18.92 6.07 -5.76
N GLY A 102 -18.68 6.92 -4.76
CA GLY A 102 -17.51 7.79 -4.69
C GLY A 102 -16.16 7.06 -4.55
N PHE A 103 -16.17 5.81 -4.08
CA PHE A 103 -14.98 4.98 -3.94
C PHE A 103 -14.77 4.01 -5.11
N LEU A 104 -15.65 4.09 -6.13
CA LEU A 104 -15.57 3.32 -7.37
C LEU A 104 -15.31 1.81 -7.12
N PRO A 105 -16.24 1.07 -6.46
CA PRO A 105 -16.04 -0.33 -6.08
C PRO A 105 -15.71 -1.27 -7.26
N GLU A 106 -16.17 -0.94 -8.47
CA GLU A 106 -15.86 -1.68 -9.70
C GLU A 106 -14.45 -1.41 -10.24
N THR A 107 -13.73 -0.44 -9.67
CA THR A 107 -12.36 -0.07 -10.06
C THR A 107 -11.37 -0.36 -8.93
N ALA A 108 -11.66 0.12 -7.73
CA ALA A 108 -10.78 0.00 -6.57
C ALA A 108 -10.98 -1.33 -5.87
N GLY A 109 -9.88 -2.09 -5.75
CA GLY A 109 -9.85 -3.28 -4.91
C GLY A 109 -9.82 -2.93 -3.43
N LEU A 110 -10.04 -3.92 -2.59
CA LEU A 110 -10.05 -3.79 -1.14
C LEU A 110 -9.28 -4.93 -0.50
N ILE A 111 -8.34 -4.57 0.37
CA ILE A 111 -7.52 -5.47 1.17
C ILE A 111 -7.83 -5.22 2.65
N VAL A 112 -7.99 -6.30 3.41
CA VAL A 112 -7.99 -6.25 4.88
C VAL A 112 -6.71 -6.90 5.38
N ALA A 113 -6.00 -6.23 6.30
CA ALA A 113 -4.70 -6.69 6.77
C ALA A 113 -4.50 -6.48 8.27
N ASP A 114 -3.56 -7.22 8.82
CA ASP A 114 -2.99 -7.00 10.15
C ASP A 114 -1.45 -7.07 10.08
N ARG A 115 -0.77 -7.12 11.23
CA ARG A 115 0.70 -7.21 11.30
C ARG A 115 1.28 -8.54 10.80
N TYR A 116 0.44 -9.55 10.58
CA TYR A 116 0.81 -10.91 10.24
C TYR A 116 0.60 -11.20 8.75
N ASP A 117 -0.57 -10.86 8.20
CA ASP A 117 -0.89 -11.12 6.80
C ASP A 117 -1.97 -10.15 6.26
N ALA A 118 -2.40 -10.36 5.02
CA ALA A 118 -3.51 -9.66 4.40
C ALA A 118 -4.33 -10.57 3.47
N ALA A 119 -5.59 -10.19 3.28
CA ALA A 119 -6.53 -10.85 2.39
C ALA A 119 -7.17 -9.84 1.43
N VAL A 120 -7.26 -10.21 0.15
CA VAL A 120 -8.01 -9.45 -0.85
C VAL A 120 -9.50 -9.76 -0.67
N MET A 121 -10.28 -8.77 -0.25
CA MET A 121 -11.73 -8.87 -0.08
C MET A 121 -12.47 -8.59 -1.39
N ARG A 122 -11.90 -7.71 -2.22
CA ARG A 122 -12.37 -7.39 -3.56
C ARG A 122 -11.17 -7.13 -4.46
N ASP A 123 -11.13 -7.78 -5.62
CA ASP A 123 -10.06 -7.56 -6.59
C ASP A 123 -10.20 -6.17 -7.24
N ALA A 124 -9.08 -5.56 -7.62
CA ALA A 124 -9.07 -4.31 -8.34
C ALA A 124 -9.32 -4.55 -9.83
N ALA A 125 -9.93 -3.58 -10.53
CA ALA A 125 -9.94 -3.63 -11.99
C ALA A 125 -8.52 -3.48 -12.54
N HIS A 126 -8.23 -4.18 -13.64
CA HIS A 126 -6.99 -3.97 -14.38
C HIS A 126 -7.16 -2.80 -15.35
N ARG A 127 -6.39 -1.73 -15.14
CA ARG A 127 -6.40 -0.50 -15.93
C ARG A 127 -5.03 -0.22 -16.51
N PRO A 128 -4.71 -0.73 -17.71
CA PRO A 128 -3.36 -0.64 -18.26
C PRO A 128 -2.82 0.79 -18.27
N MET A 129 -1.74 1.00 -17.51
CA MET A 129 -1.04 2.26 -17.51
C MET A 129 -0.28 2.47 -18.84
N PRO A 130 -0.28 3.70 -19.41
CA PRO A 130 0.44 4.00 -20.64
C PRO A 130 1.93 3.64 -20.56
N ALA A 131 2.46 3.04 -21.63
CA ALA A 131 3.84 2.53 -21.67
C ALA A 131 4.93 3.57 -21.31
N PRO A 132 4.86 4.85 -21.76
CA PRO A 132 5.84 5.85 -21.35
C PRO A 132 5.83 6.12 -19.85
N ARG A 133 4.64 6.12 -19.22
CA ARG A 133 4.51 6.32 -17.77
C ARG A 133 5.00 5.11 -16.99
N ARG A 134 4.65 3.90 -17.42
CA ARG A 134 5.19 2.66 -16.86
C ARG A 134 6.70 2.69 -16.82
N LYS A 135 7.35 2.99 -17.94
CA LYS A 135 8.81 3.10 -18.01
C LYS A 135 9.36 4.11 -16.99
N ALA A 136 8.74 5.29 -16.90
CA ALA A 136 9.16 6.33 -15.95
C ALA A 136 9.04 5.88 -14.48
N GLU A 137 7.89 5.30 -14.10
CA GLU A 137 7.66 4.87 -12.72
C GLU A 137 8.49 3.64 -12.35
N THR A 138 8.69 2.68 -13.27
CA THR A 138 9.60 1.55 -13.05
C THR A 138 11.04 2.01 -12.80
N LEU A 139 11.54 2.98 -13.58
CA LEU A 139 12.88 3.54 -13.37
C LEU A 139 13.00 4.25 -12.01
N ARG A 140 11.97 5.01 -11.61
CA ARG A 140 11.93 5.66 -10.30
C ARG A 140 11.86 4.63 -9.17
N PHE A 141 11.04 3.60 -9.32
CA PHE A 141 10.95 2.49 -8.37
C PHE A 141 12.32 1.83 -8.18
N ALA A 142 13.00 1.46 -9.28
CA ALA A 142 14.32 0.83 -9.22
C ALA A 142 15.36 1.72 -8.55
N ARG A 143 15.44 3.01 -8.91
CA ARG A 143 16.37 3.97 -8.29
C ARG A 143 16.10 4.16 -6.80
N ARG A 144 14.83 4.28 -6.40
CA ARG A 144 14.44 4.41 -4.98
C ARG A 144 14.76 3.14 -4.19
N GLY A 145 14.50 1.96 -4.76
CA GLY A 145 14.85 0.68 -4.15
C GLY A 145 16.35 0.54 -3.93
N ALA A 146 17.16 0.86 -4.95
CA ALA A 146 18.61 0.84 -4.86
C ALA A 146 19.12 1.82 -3.80
N LEU A 147 18.59 3.05 -3.76
CA LEU A 147 18.97 4.06 -2.76
C LEU A 147 18.67 3.61 -1.33
N ARG A 148 17.48 3.04 -1.08
CA ARG A 148 17.10 2.53 0.25
C ARG A 148 17.95 1.35 0.68
N MET A 149 18.23 0.42 -0.24
CA MET A 149 19.11 -0.71 0.04
C MET A 149 20.52 -0.23 0.37
N LEU A 150 21.05 0.71 -0.41
CA LEU A 150 22.37 1.28 -0.18
C LEU A 150 22.43 1.99 1.18
N GLY A 151 21.45 2.83 1.53
CA GLY A 151 21.40 3.48 2.85
C GLY A 151 21.20 2.51 4.02
N ALA A 152 20.60 1.33 3.79
CA ALA A 152 20.52 0.28 4.80
C ALA A 152 21.85 -0.47 4.98
N LEU A 153 22.63 -0.64 3.90
CA LEU A 153 23.95 -1.25 3.93
C LEU A 153 25.03 -0.31 4.48
N ASP A 154 24.91 0.98 4.19
CA ASP A 154 25.79 2.04 4.68
C ASP A 154 24.97 3.21 5.25
N PRO A 155 24.68 3.18 6.57
CA PRO A 155 23.97 4.28 7.24
C PRO A 155 24.70 5.63 7.19
N GLY A 156 26.00 5.66 6.87
CA GLY A 156 26.80 6.88 6.76
C GLY A 156 26.46 7.74 5.54
N LEU A 157 25.68 7.21 4.60
CA LEU A 157 25.19 7.93 3.43
C LEU A 157 23.98 8.81 3.72
N ALA A 158 23.33 8.64 4.87
CA ALA A 158 22.19 9.47 5.25
C ALA A 158 22.62 10.95 5.40
N GLY A 159 22.17 11.83 4.50
CA GLY A 159 22.46 13.27 4.55
C GLY A 159 23.62 13.74 3.66
N MET A 160 24.07 12.91 2.71
CA MET A 160 25.01 13.31 1.65
C MET A 160 24.33 13.90 0.40
N ASP A 161 23.01 13.96 0.42
CA ASP A 161 22.09 14.36 -0.65
C ASP A 161 21.48 15.76 -0.48
#